data_AF-A0A2X2WAK6-F1
#
_entry.id   AF-A0A2X2WAK6-F1
#
_cell.length_a   1.000
_cell.length_b   1.000
_cell.length_c   1.000
_cell.angle_alpha   90.00
_cell.angle_beta   90.00
_cell.angle_gamma   90.00
#
_symmetry.space_group_name_H-M   'P 1'
#
loop_
_entity.id
_entity.type
_entity.pdbx_description
1 polymer ?
#
loop_
_entity_poly.entity_id
_entity_poly.type
_entity_poly.pdbx_seq_one_letter_code
_entity_poly.pdbx_strand_id
1 'polypeptide(L)'
;MKIVIAPDSYKESLSAAEVAQAIEKGFREIFPDAQYVSIPVADGGEGTVEAMICRHAWNAVYRFCDGAAGGDRHGQLGHVRGRQYRVY
;
A
#
# COMPACT_ATOMS: atom_id res chain seq x y z
N MET A 1 -13.63 -21.04 6.82
CA MET A 1 -12.21 -20.73 7.11
C MET A 1 -11.97 -19.25 6.84
N LYS A 2 -11.11 -18.57 7.61
CA LYS A 2 -10.75 -17.17 7.38
C LYS A 2 -9.25 -17.08 7.09
N ILE A 3 -8.89 -16.47 5.96
CA ILE A 3 -7.52 -16.36 5.46
C ILE A 3 -7.13 -14.89 5.43
N VAL A 4 -6.07 -14.54 6.16
CA VAL A 4 -5.49 -13.20 6.12
C VAL A 4 -4.30 -13.22 5.18
N ILE A 5 -4.32 -12.36 4.17
CA ILE A 5 -3.27 -12.23 3.15
C ILE A 5 -2.56 -10.91 3.44
N ALA A 6 -1.38 -10.97 4.07
CA ALA A 6 -0.63 -9.77 4.47
C ALA A 6 0.78 -9.71 3.85
N PRO A 7 0.89 -9.58 2.51
CA PRO A 7 2.17 -9.58 1.83
C PRO A 7 2.82 -8.19 1.82
N ASP A 8 4.12 -8.20 1.61
CA ASP A 8 4.90 -7.04 1.17
C ASP A 8 4.99 -7.02 -0.37
N SER A 9 5.45 -5.90 -0.91
CA SER A 9 5.76 -5.73 -2.32
C SER A 9 6.88 -6.65 -2.80
N TYR A 10 6.84 -6.97 -4.09
CA TYR A 10 7.99 -7.51 -4.80
C TYR A 10 8.73 -6.32 -5.42
N LYS A 11 9.89 -6.00 -4.87
CA LYS A 11 10.68 -4.83 -5.26
C LYS A 11 10.89 -4.77 -6.78
N GLU A 12 10.65 -3.60 -7.37
CA GLU A 12 10.68 -3.35 -8.82
C GLU A 12 9.75 -4.22 -9.68
N SER A 13 8.74 -4.87 -9.08
CA SER A 13 7.86 -5.80 -9.82
C SER A 13 6.39 -5.60 -9.51
N LEU A 14 5.94 -5.96 -8.30
CA LEU A 14 4.53 -5.91 -7.92
C LEU A 14 4.37 -5.15 -6.61
N SER A 15 3.37 -4.28 -6.56
CA SER A 15 2.94 -3.68 -5.30
C SER A 15 2.41 -4.76 -4.34
N ALA A 16 2.45 -4.48 -3.03
CA ALA A 16 1.89 -5.39 -2.02
C ALA A 16 0.40 -5.71 -2.27
N ALA A 17 -0.35 -4.77 -2.85
CA ALA A 17 -1.75 -4.99 -3.22
C ALA A 17 -1.92 -5.99 -4.38
N GLU A 18 -1.09 -5.90 -5.41
CA GLU A 18 -1.10 -6.85 -6.54
C GLU A 18 -0.68 -8.25 -6.09
N VAL A 19 0.34 -8.34 -5.22
CA VAL A 19 0.73 -9.62 -4.61
C VAL A 19 -0.44 -10.22 -3.83
N ALA A 20 -1.16 -9.42 -3.03
CA ALA A 20 -2.31 -9.90 -2.27
C ALA A 20 -3.43 -10.43 -3.18
N GLN A 21 -3.71 -9.74 -4.28
CA GLN A 21 -4.72 -10.17 -5.27
C GLN A 21 -4.31 -11.47 -5.97
N ALA A 22 -3.03 -11.63 -6.33
CA ALA A 22 -2.54 -12.85 -6.96
C ALA A 22 -2.65 -14.05 -6.01
N ILE A 23 -2.28 -13.88 -4.74
CA ILE A 23 -2.43 -14.92 -3.71
C ILE A 23 -3.92 -15.27 -3.52
N GLU A 24 -4.78 -14.27 -3.36
CA GLU A 24 -6.22 -14.49 -3.17
C GLU A 24 -6.84 -15.25 -4.34
N LYS A 25 -6.48 -14.89 -5.58
CA LYS A 25 -6.94 -15.58 -6.79
C LYS A 25 -6.57 -17.06 -6.76
N GLY A 26 -5.31 -17.39 -6.48
CA GLY A 26 -4.87 -18.79 -6.41
C GLY A 26 -5.55 -19.58 -5.30
N PHE A 27 -5.76 -18.95 -4.13
CA PHE A 27 -6.47 -19.61 -3.03
C PHE A 27 -7.96 -19.83 -3.34
N ARG A 28 -8.62 -18.90 -4.02
CA ARG A 28 -10.04 -19.03 -4.40
C ARG A 28 -10.30 -20.19 -5.35
N GLU A 29 -9.31 -20.62 -6.13
CA GLU A 29 -9.43 -21.80 -7.00
C GLU A 29 -9.59 -23.10 -6.18
N ILE A 30 -9.06 -23.14 -4.96
CA ILE A 30 -9.08 -24.34 -4.09
C ILE A 30 -10.09 -24.20 -2.95
N PHE A 31 -10.25 -22.98 -2.40
CA PHE A 31 -11.11 -22.67 -1.27
C PHE A 31 -12.06 -21.51 -1.62
N PRO A 32 -13.06 -21.72 -2.49
CA PRO A 32 -13.94 -20.64 -2.97
C PRO A 32 -14.76 -19.99 -1.84
N ASP A 33 -15.14 -20.77 -0.83
CA ASP A 33 -16.00 -20.32 0.29
C ASP A 33 -15.23 -19.77 1.49
N ALA A 34 -13.89 -19.70 1.42
CA ALA A 34 -13.11 -19.06 2.48
C ALA A 34 -13.36 -17.54 2.51
N GLN A 35 -13.28 -16.96 3.70
CA GLN A 35 -13.32 -15.51 3.87
C GLN A 35 -11.91 -14.95 3.76
N TYR A 36 -11.68 -14.07 2.79
CA TYR A 36 -10.39 -13.46 2.52
C TYR A 36 -10.32 -12.05 3.10
N VAL A 37 -9.22 -11.75 3.80
CA VAL A 37 -8.91 -10.41 4.30
C VAL A 37 -7.52 -10.03 3.82
N SER A 38 -7.46 -9.17 2.82
CA SER A 38 -6.21 -8.69 2.24
C SER A 38 -5.72 -7.44 2.96
N ILE A 39 -4.49 -7.48 3.46
CA ILE A 39 -3.83 -6.46 4.27
C ILE A 39 -2.42 -6.22 3.71
N PRO A 40 -2.27 -5.48 2.60
CA PRO A 40 -0.97 -5.10 2.10
C PRO A 40 -0.17 -4.38 3.19
N VAL A 41 1.08 -4.79 3.41
CA VAL A 41 1.99 -4.19 4.38
C VAL A 41 3.20 -3.59 3.67
N ALA A 42 3.90 -2.71 4.36
CA ALA A 42 5.16 -2.13 3.94
C ALA A 42 6.01 -1.85 5.20
N ASP A 43 7.33 -1.82 5.03
CA ASP A 43 8.32 -1.69 6.12
C ASP A 43 8.77 -0.26 6.41
N GLY A 44 8.26 0.73 5.68
CA GLY A 44 8.67 2.13 5.76
C GLY A 44 9.49 2.61 4.55
N GLY A 45 9.83 1.73 3.61
CA GLY A 45 10.45 2.09 2.34
C GLY A 45 9.46 2.56 1.26
N GLU A 46 9.88 2.46 0.00
CA GLU A 46 9.05 2.76 -1.16
C GLU A 46 7.77 1.90 -1.18
N GLY A 47 6.64 2.49 -1.59
CA GLY A 47 5.34 1.80 -1.58
C GLY A 47 4.59 1.84 -0.23
N THR A 48 5.19 2.42 0.82
CA THR A 48 4.54 2.52 2.14
C THR A 48 3.30 3.40 2.13
N VAL A 49 3.32 4.51 1.39
CA VAL A 49 2.16 5.41 1.27
C VAL A 49 0.99 4.67 0.62
N GLU A 50 1.26 3.94 -0.46
CA GLU A 50 0.30 3.13 -1.20
C GLU A 50 -0.33 2.05 -0.31
N ALA A 51 0.50 1.28 0.41
CA ALA A 51 0.04 0.24 1.32
C ALA A 51 -0.87 0.81 2.44
N MET A 52 -0.52 1.97 3.00
CA MET A 52 -1.33 2.64 4.02
C MET A 52 -2.65 3.18 3.46
N ILE A 53 -2.64 3.77 2.25
CA ILE A 53 -3.83 4.31 1.59
C ILE A 53 -4.86 3.20 1.34
N CYS A 54 -4.43 2.07 0.78
CA CYS A 54 -5.30 0.94 0.47
C CYS A 54 -6.09 0.43 1.68
N ARG A 55 -5.54 0.53 2.89
CA ARG A 55 -6.15 -0.07 4.09
C ARG A 55 -7.22 0.79 4.75
N HIS A 56 -7.14 2.11 4.65
CA HIS A 56 -7.76 2.97 5.66
C HIS A 56 -8.56 4.15 5.07
N ALA A 57 -8.94 4.08 3.78
CA ALA A 57 -9.62 5.19 3.08
C ALA A 57 -8.87 6.53 3.24
N TRP A 58 -7.53 6.48 3.18
CA TRP A 58 -6.73 7.71 3.18
C TRP A 58 -6.91 8.38 1.83
N ASN A 59 -6.91 9.71 1.86
CA ASN A 59 -6.77 10.47 0.63
C ASN A 59 -5.29 10.68 0.39
N ALA A 60 -4.83 10.32 -0.81
CA ALA A 60 -3.52 10.72 -1.30
C ALA A 60 -3.51 12.23 -1.47
N VAL A 61 -2.50 12.90 -0.90
CA VAL A 61 -2.27 14.33 -1.11
C VAL A 61 -0.89 14.49 -1.71
N TYR A 62 -0.84 15.05 -2.93
CA TYR A 62 0.40 15.41 -3.58
C TYR A 62 0.75 16.86 -3.26
N ARG A 63 2.02 17.13 -2.99
CA ARG A 63 2.56 18.47 -2.69
C ARG A 63 3.87 18.68 -3.43
N PHE A 64 4.06 19.90 -3.93
CA PHE A 64 5.37 20.33 -4.38
C PHE A 64 6.25 20.59 -3.16
N CYS A 65 7.45 20.04 -3.19
CA CYS A 65 8.46 20.18 -2.16
C CYS A 65 9.81 20.47 -2.82
N ASP A 66 10.65 21.25 -2.14
CA ASP A 66 12.03 21.43 -2.54
C ASP A 66 12.75 20.08 -2.51
N GLY A 67 13.31 19.69 -3.64
CA GLY A 67 14.17 18.51 -3.73
C GLY A 67 15.45 18.70 -2.93
N ALA A 68 16.04 17.59 -2.47
CA ALA A 68 17.27 17.61 -1.67
C ALA A 68 18.47 18.34 -2.33
N ALA A 69 18.47 18.50 -3.65
CA ALA A 69 19.50 19.21 -4.42
C ALA A 69 19.11 20.64 -4.82
N GLY A 70 17.96 21.15 -4.35
CA GLY A 70 17.32 22.37 -4.85
C GLY A 70 16.51 22.10 -6.13
N GLY A 71 15.29 22.66 -6.21
CA GLY A 71 14.39 22.52 -7.35
C GLY A 71 13.07 21.82 -7.00
N ASP A 72 11.99 22.21 -7.68
CA ASP A 72 10.64 21.70 -7.43
C ASP A 72 10.54 20.21 -7.77
N ARG A 73 10.16 19.38 -6.78
CA ARG A 73 9.78 17.98 -6.99
C ARG A 73 8.40 17.69 -6.41
N HIS A 74 7.69 16.75 -7.02
CA HIS A 74 6.46 16.20 -6.46
C HIS A 74 6.81 15.26 -5.30
N GLY A 75 6.31 15.57 -4.10
CA GLY A 75 6.28 14.67 -2.96
C GLY A 75 4.87 14.10 -2.76
N GLN A 76 4.79 12.86 -2.31
CA GLN A 76 3.54 12.18 -2.01
C GLN A 76 3.38 12.01 -0.50
N LEU A 77 2.19 12.34 0.01
CA LEU A 77 1.86 12.27 1.43
C LEU A 77 0.51 11.56 1.62
N GLY A 78 0.41 10.76 2.68
CA GLY A 78 -0.86 10.22 3.15
C GLY A 78 -1.53 11.15 4.17
N HIS A 79 -2.84 11.39 4.02
CA HIS A 79 -3.64 12.07 5.03
C HIS A 79 -4.80 11.19 5.54
N VAL A 80 -4.95 11.05 6.86
CA VAL A 80 -6.14 10.46 7.49
C VAL A 80 -6.69 11.32 8.61
N ARG A 81 -8.01 11.57 8.54
CA ARG A 81 -8.84 12.15 9.61
C ARG A 81 -8.18 13.33 10.35
N GLY A 82 -7.61 14.29 9.62
CA GLY A 82 -7.00 15.49 10.20
C GLY A 82 -5.55 15.35 10.66
N ARG A 83 -4.92 14.18 10.52
CA ARG A 83 -3.50 13.96 10.77
C ARG A 83 -2.74 13.74 9.46
N GLN A 84 -1.72 14.55 9.23
CA GLN A 84 -0.74 14.36 8.17
C GLN A 84 0.34 13.40 8.66
N TYR A 85 0.66 12.40 7.85
CA TYR A 85 1.80 11.52 8.09
C TYR A 85 2.80 11.71 6.97
N ARG A 86 4.03 12.10 7.34
CA ARG A 86 5.14 12.24 6.40
C ARG A 86 5.80 10.87 6.27
N VAL A 87 5.64 10.26 5.12
CA VAL A 87 6.40 9.08 4.72
C VAL A 87 7.59 9.61 3.93
N TYR A 88 8.80 9.18 4.30
CA TYR A 88 10.06 9.67 3.75
C TYR A 88 10.54 8.80 2.60
#